data_AF-A0A535VZI9-F1
#
_entry.id   AF-A0A535VZI9-F1
#
_cell.length_a   1.000
_cell.length_b   1.000
_cell.length_c   1.000
_cell.angle_alpha   90.00
_cell.angle_beta   90.00
_cell.angle_gamma   90.00
#
_symmetry.space_group_name_H-M   'P 1'
#
loop_
_entity.id
_entity.type
_entity.pdbx_description
1 polymer ?
#
loop_
_entity_poly.entity_id
_entity_poly.type
_entity_poly.pdbx_seq_one_letter_code
_entity_poly.pdbx_strand_id
1 'polypeptide(L)'
;MRLAVYTEMTGARVALDCGSIERPSLATIEHIARLRVGLKRGGCELCLGAPSEELLALIAFAGLSEVLLVEAEWQAEQRKEPGRVEEERELPNPPV
;
A
#
# COMPACT_ATOMS: atom_id res chain seq x y z
N MET A 1 -17.00 0.50 -8.28
CA MET A 1 -15.55 0.77 -8.23
C MET A 1 -14.94 0.47 -9.57
N ARG A 2 -14.34 1.47 -10.20
CA ARG A 2 -13.62 1.34 -11.47
C ARG A 2 -12.17 1.74 -11.23
N LEU A 3 -11.24 1.00 -11.82
CA LEU A 3 -9.81 1.26 -11.72
C LEU A 3 -9.32 1.83 -13.06
N ALA A 4 -8.57 2.93 -13.02
CA ALA A 4 -7.88 3.49 -14.16
C ALA A 4 -6.39 3.59 -13.85
N VAL A 5 -5.55 3.14 -14.77
CA VAL A 5 -4.08 3.17 -14.62
C VAL A 5 -3.51 4.19 -15.59
N TYR A 6 -2.61 5.05 -15.11
CA TYR A 6 -1.86 6.00 -15.91
C TYR A 6 -0.39 5.94 -15.54
N THR A 7 0.47 6.21 -16.52
CA THR A 7 1.93 6.15 -16.36
C THR A 7 2.49 7.54 -16.56
N GLU A 8 3.17 8.07 -15.55
CA GLU A 8 3.96 9.31 -15.64
C GLU A 8 5.45 8.96 -15.50
N MET A 9 6.33 9.84 -16.00
CA MET A 9 7.78 9.58 -16.13
C MET A 9 8.56 9.36 -14.81
N THR A 10 7.88 9.30 -13.66
CA THR A 10 8.45 9.06 -12.32
C THR A 10 7.84 7.83 -11.60
N GLY A 11 6.86 7.14 -12.19
CA GLY A 11 6.24 5.94 -11.60
C GLY A 11 4.85 5.63 -12.17
N ALA A 12 4.37 4.40 -11.97
CA ALA A 12 3.01 4.02 -12.37
C ALA A 12 2.01 4.45 -11.28
N ARG A 13 1.01 5.26 -11.67
CA ARG A 13 -0.05 5.73 -10.77
C ARG A 13 -1.37 5.07 -11.15
N VAL A 14 -2.13 4.71 -10.13
CA VAL A 14 -3.43 4.06 -10.29
C VAL A 14 -4.47 4.95 -9.62
N ALA A 15 -5.42 5.49 -10.40
CA ALA A 15 -6.60 6.11 -9.83
C ALA A 15 -7.65 5.05 -9.56
N LEU A 16 -8.14 5.07 -8.34
CA LEU A 16 -9.38 4.43 -7.99
C LEU A 16 -10.49 5.46 -8.03
N ASP A 17 -11.43 5.28 -8.96
CA ASP A 17 -12.64 6.11 -9.02
C ASP A 17 -13.57 5.74 -7.86
N CYS A 18 -13.70 6.68 -6.93
CA CYS A 18 -14.54 6.61 -5.75
C CYS A 18 -15.92 7.26 -5.96
N GLY A 19 -16.16 7.92 -7.10
CA GLY A 19 -17.42 8.62 -7.37
C GLY A 19 -18.64 7.69 -7.43
N SER A 20 -18.41 6.40 -7.68
CA SER A 20 -19.47 5.37 -7.66
C SER A 20 -19.74 4.77 -6.27
N ILE A 21 -19.09 5.25 -5.20
CA ILE A 21 -19.25 4.70 -3.85
C ILE A 21 -20.33 5.52 -3.14
N GLU A 22 -21.56 5.03 -3.19
CA GLU A 22 -22.72 5.73 -2.60
C GLU A 22 -22.72 5.70 -1.07
N ARG A 23 -22.23 4.62 -0.46
CA ARG A 23 -22.18 4.44 1.00
C ARG A 23 -20.86 3.81 1.42
N PRO A 24 -19.85 4.62 1.78
CA PRO A 24 -18.57 4.12 2.25
C PRO A 24 -18.71 3.46 3.63
N SER A 25 -18.00 2.35 3.82
CA SER A 25 -17.97 1.59 5.07
C SER A 25 -16.55 1.25 5.49
N LEU A 26 -16.33 0.78 6.72
CA LEU A 26 -15.01 0.32 7.15
C LEU A 26 -14.47 -0.82 6.27
N ALA A 27 -15.34 -1.66 5.71
CA ALA A 27 -14.94 -2.68 4.73
C ALA A 27 -14.44 -2.04 3.42
N THR A 28 -15.05 -0.93 2.98
CA THR A 28 -14.55 -0.12 1.86
C THR A 28 -13.15 0.43 2.15
N ILE A 29 -12.94 0.97 3.35
CA ILE A 29 -11.64 1.48 3.80
C ILE A 29 -10.59 0.37 3.82
N GLU A 30 -10.91 -0.79 4.39
CA GLU A 30 -10.02 -1.95 4.41
C GLU A 30 -9.62 -2.36 2.99
N HIS A 31 -10.59 -2.41 2.06
CA HIS A 31 -10.32 -2.78 0.68
C HIS A 31 -9.37 -1.79 -0.01
N ILE A 32 -9.59 -0.48 0.18
CA ILE A 32 -8.72 0.57 -0.35
C ILE A 32 -7.30 0.45 0.24
N ALA A 33 -7.19 0.23 1.54
CA ALA A 33 -5.90 0.06 2.21
C ALA A 33 -5.13 -1.16 1.69
N ARG A 34 -5.81 -2.30 1.52
CA ARG A 34 -5.21 -3.52 0.93
C ARG A 34 -4.76 -3.28 -0.50
N LEU A 35 -5.56 -2.59 -1.31
CA LEU A 35 -5.21 -2.25 -2.68
C LEU A 35 -3.94 -1.39 -2.73
N ARG A 36 -3.85 -0.36 -1.88
CA ARG A 36 -2.64 0.49 -1.78
C ARG A 36 -1.39 -0.32 -1.42
N VAL A 37 -1.49 -1.25 -0.48
CA VAL A 37 -0.36 -2.12 -0.10
C VAL A 37 0.06 -3.02 -1.26
N GLY A 38 -0.90 -3.60 -2.00
CA GLY A 38 -0.62 -4.40 -3.18
C GLY A 38 0.10 -3.61 -4.28
N LEU A 39 -0.40 -2.41 -4.57
CA LEU A 39 0.19 -1.51 -5.57
C LEU A 39 1.58 -1.03 -5.15
N LYS A 40 1.77 -0.67 -3.86
CA LYS A 40 3.07 -0.24 -3.32
C LYS A 40 4.13 -1.32 -3.47
N ARG A 41 3.78 -2.60 -3.27
CA ARG A 41 4.69 -3.73 -3.50
C ARG A 41 5.10 -3.88 -4.97
N GLY A 42 4.24 -3.45 -5.88
CA GLY A 42 4.51 -3.39 -7.33
C GLY A 42 5.12 -2.06 -7.79
N GLY A 43 5.55 -1.18 -6.88
CA GLY A 43 6.12 0.12 -7.24
C GLY A 43 5.11 1.13 -7.80
N CYS A 44 3.82 0.89 -7.58
CA CYS A 44 2.74 1.77 -8.04
C CYS A 44 2.14 2.56 -6.87
N GLU A 45 1.69 3.78 -7.15
CA GLU A 45 0.96 4.62 -6.19
C GLU A 45 -0.55 4.55 -6.43
N LEU A 46 -1.33 4.59 -5.34
CA LEU A 46 -2.79 4.65 -5.39
C LEU A 46 -3.25 6.09 -5.12
N CYS A 47 -4.02 6.66 -6.03
CA CYS A 47 -4.71 7.93 -5.88
C CYS A 47 -6.24 7.69 -5.80
N LEU A 48 -6.93 8.39 -4.91
CA LEU A 48 -8.39 8.35 -4.85
C LEU A 48 -8.97 9.45 -5.74
N GLY A 49 -9.66 9.05 -6.81
CA GLY A 49 -10.35 9.97 -7.72
C GLY A 49 -11.78 10.22 -7.26
N ALA A 50 -12.16 11.50 -7.15
CA ALA A 50 -13.50 11.92 -6.73
C ALA A 50 -14.03 11.23 -5.45
N PRO A 51 -13.27 11.19 -4.33
CA PRO A 51 -13.78 10.66 -3.07
C PRO A 51 -14.94 11.52 -2.56
N SER A 52 -16.03 10.89 -2.12
CA SER A 52 -17.13 11.60 -1.46
C SER A 52 -16.69 12.16 -0.11
N GLU A 53 -17.36 13.22 0.37
CA GLU A 53 -17.10 13.80 1.69
C GLU A 53 -17.25 12.76 2.81
N GLU A 54 -18.25 11.87 2.69
CA GLU A 54 -18.47 10.78 3.66
C GLU A 54 -17.29 9.80 3.69
N LEU A 55 -16.70 9.50 2.53
CA LEU A 55 -15.52 8.62 2.45
C LEU A 55 -14.30 9.30 3.08
N LEU A 56 -14.08 10.59 2.80
CA LEU A 56 -13.01 11.36 3.43
C LEU A 56 -13.17 11.44 4.96
N ALA A 57 -14.39 11.70 5.43
CA ALA A 57 -14.72 11.73 6.84
C ALA A 57 -14.47 10.37 7.52
N LEU A 58 -14.83 9.27 6.85
CA LEU A 58 -14.58 7.93 7.36
C LEU A 58 -13.09 7.57 7.40
N ILE A 59 -12.30 8.00 6.41
CA ILE A 59 -10.83 7.86 6.41
C ILE A 59 -10.22 8.62 7.60
N ALA A 60 -10.66 9.86 7.83
CA ALA A 60 -10.22 10.67 8.95
C ALA A 60 -10.62 10.05 10.30
N PHE A 61 -11.86 9.60 10.42
CA PHE A 61 -12.37 8.91 11.60
C PHE A 61 -11.57 7.64 11.92
N ALA A 62 -11.18 6.87 10.89
CA ALA A 62 -10.34 5.69 11.06
C ALA A 62 -8.86 6.01 11.36
N GLY A 63 -8.46 7.28 11.36
CA GLY A 63 -7.06 7.69 11.57
C GLY A 63 -6.13 7.35 10.40
N LEU A 64 -6.68 7.15 9.20
CA LEU A 64 -5.95 6.67 8.02
C LEU A 64 -5.67 7.76 6.98
N SER A 65 -5.87 9.04 7.33
CA SER A 65 -5.64 10.17 6.39
C SER A 65 -4.20 10.19 5.89
N GLU A 66 -3.22 10.07 6.80
CA GLU A 66 -1.78 10.02 6.44
C GLU A 66 -1.40 8.79 5.61
N VAL A 67 -2.21 7.73 5.68
CA VAL A 67 -1.94 6.48 4.97
C VAL A 67 -2.59 6.47 3.59
N LEU A 68 -3.80 7.02 3.46
CA LEU A 68 -4.63 6.89 2.25
C LEU A 68 -4.74 8.16 1.42
N LEU A 69 -4.54 9.34 2.02
CA LEU A 69 -4.70 10.65 1.36
C LEU A 69 -3.37 11.33 1.04
N VAL A 70 -2.26 10.89 1.63
CA VAL A 70 -0.94 11.45 1.33
C VAL A 70 -0.42 10.90 0.00
N GLU A 71 -0.18 11.81 -0.93
CA GLU A 71 0.77 11.62 -2.04
C GLU A 71 2.11 11.34 -1.39
N ALA A 72 2.53 10.08 -1.41
CA ALA A 72 3.68 9.64 -0.63
C ALA A 72 4.94 10.32 -1.17
N GLU A 73 5.35 11.43 -0.56
CA GLU A 73 6.72 11.90 -0.71
C GLU A 73 7.63 10.82 -0.17
N TRP A 74 8.47 10.34 -1.08
CA TRP A 74 9.27 9.14 -0.91
C TRP A 74 10.31 9.37 0.19
N GLN A 75 10.10 8.75 1.34
CA GLN A 75 11.22 8.25 2.11
C GLN A 75 11.10 6.75 2.13
N ALA A 76 11.82 6.12 1.20
CA ALA A 76 12.09 4.70 1.25
C ALA A 76 12.63 4.42 2.66
N GLU A 77 11.84 3.71 3.46
CA GLU A 77 12.34 3.14 4.69
C GLU A 77 13.50 2.24 4.28
N GLN A 78 14.72 2.70 4.60
CA GLN A 78 15.95 1.98 4.33
C GLN A 78 15.89 0.69 5.14
N ARG A 79 15.27 -0.34 4.58
CA ARG A 79 15.44 -1.70 5.06
C ARG A 79 16.92 -1.99 4.85
N LYS A 80 17.68 -1.92 5.94
CA LYS A 80 18.97 -2.61 6.03
C LYS A 80 18.75 -4.00 5.47
N GLU A 81 19.64 -4.39 4.56
CA GLU A 81 19.63 -5.67 3.86
C GLU A 81 19.21 -6.80 4.80
N PRO A 82 18.40 -7.78 4.34
CA PRO A 82 18.17 -8.98 5.12
C PRO A 82 19.55 -9.58 5.40
N GLY A 83 20.00 -9.45 6.65
CA GLY A 83 21.25 -10.03 7.10
C GLY A 83 21.23 -11.49 6.68
N ARG A 84 22.28 -11.93 5.96
CA ARG A 84 22.45 -13.33 5.60
C ARG A 84 22.19 -14.17 6.85
N VAL A 85 21.16 -15.00 6.80
CA VAL A 85 21.00 -16.10 7.75
C VAL A 85 22.12 -17.07 7.39
N GLU A 86 23.16 -17.13 8.21
CA GLU A 86 24.14 -18.22 8.16
C GLU A 86 23.44 -19.47 8.68
N GLU A 87 23.17 -20.44 7.79
CA GLU A 87 22.84 -21.79 8.23
C GLU A 87 24.08 -22.38 8.90
N GLU A 88 24.01 -22.52 10.22
CA GLU A 88 24.93 -23.32 11.00
C GLU A 88 24.83 -24.77 10.51
N ARG A 89 25.80 -25.21 9.69
CA ARG A 89 25.94 -26.63 9.37
C ARG A 89 26.48 -27.36 10.59
N GLU A 90 25.71 -28.31 11.08
CA GLU A 90 26.17 -29.30 12.03
C GLU A 90 27.40 -30.03 11.46
N LEU A 91 28.53 -29.94 12.17
CA LEU A 91 29.76 -30.65 11.81
C LEU A 91 29.56 -32.15 12.03
N PRO A 92 29.94 -33.02 11.07
CA PRO A 92 29.87 -34.45 11.31
C PRO A 92 30.84 -34.83 12.43
N ASN A 93 30.33 -35.64 13.36
CA ASN A 93 31.10 -36.16 14.49
C ASN A 93 32.32 -36.96 13.96
N PRO A 94 33.53 -36.79 14.52
CA PRO A 94 34.68 -37.58 14.11
C PRO A 94 34.46 -39.07 14.44
N PRO A 95 35.00 -39.98 13.62
CA PRO A 95 34.89 -41.42 13.90
C PRO A 95 35.67 -41.78 15.17
N VAL A 96 35.05 -42.64 15.98
CA VAL A 96 35.67 -43.34 17.13
C VAL A 96 36.56 -44.49 16.67
#